data_AF-A0A961MU04-F1
#
_entry.id   AF-A0A961MU04-F1
#
_cell.length_a   1.000
_cell.length_b   1.000
_cell.length_c   1.000
_cell.angle_alpha   90.00
_cell.angle_beta   90.00
_cell.angle_gamma   90.00
#
_symmetry.space_group_name_H-M   'P 1'
#
loop_
_entity.id
_entity.type
_entity.pdbx_description
1 polymer ?
#
loop_
_entity_poly.entity_id
_entity_poly.type
_entity_poly.pdbx_seq_one_letter_code
_entity_poly.pdbx_strand_id
1 'polypeptide(L)'
;MEPERGDVTEGQEPEIDEAGFEGLDSTRIDTVLDAVEAGDAAAVVAALEPLHAADIADLIEQISGQQRRALLALYADHIDGDILSELEEGVREEVIESLPREALAEAVRDLDTDDVVD
;
A
#
# COMPACT_ATOMS: atom_id res chain seq x y z
N MET A 1 34.03 53.56 -1.16
CA MET A 1 32.64 54.05 -1.14
C MET A 1 31.72 52.84 -1.13
N GLU A 2 30.49 53.03 -0.68
CA GLU A 2 29.65 51.98 -0.05
C GLU A 2 29.04 50.92 -0.99
N PRO A 3 28.51 49.80 -0.43
CA PRO A 3 28.08 48.62 -1.17
C PRO A 3 26.55 48.52 -1.36
N GLU A 4 26.13 47.82 -2.42
CA GLU A 4 24.78 47.29 -2.72
C GLU A 4 24.99 46.02 -3.59
N ARG A 5 24.34 44.85 -3.45
CA ARG A 5 23.35 44.22 -2.53
C ARG A 5 23.70 42.71 -2.45
N GLY A 6 23.08 41.81 -1.67
CA GLY A 6 21.88 41.86 -0.84
C GLY A 6 20.81 40.87 -1.33
N ASP A 7 20.90 39.62 -0.82
CA ASP A 7 19.92 38.51 -0.88
C ASP A 7 19.51 37.89 -2.24
N VAL A 8 19.78 36.58 -2.38
CA VAL A 8 18.73 35.59 -2.70
C VAL A 8 19.00 34.33 -1.87
N THR A 9 18.15 34.09 -0.88
CA THR A 9 18.13 32.89 -0.05
C THR A 9 17.08 31.92 -0.59
N GLU A 10 17.46 31.15 -1.60
CA GLU A 10 16.80 29.91 -2.01
C GLU A 10 17.91 28.88 -2.12
N GLY A 11 17.99 27.84 -1.31
CA GLY A 11 16.97 27.24 -0.47
C GLY A 11 17.43 25.79 -0.46
N GLN A 12 17.81 25.28 0.72
CA GLN A 12 18.28 23.91 0.83
C GLN A 12 17.18 23.01 0.25
N GLU A 13 17.41 22.44 -0.93
CA GLU A 13 16.63 21.29 -1.37
C GLU A 13 16.82 20.28 -0.24
N PRO A 14 15.76 19.87 0.48
CA PRO A 14 15.89 18.64 1.22
C PRO A 14 16.22 17.60 0.16
N GLU A 15 17.44 17.07 0.20
CA GLU A 15 17.66 15.73 -0.36
C GLU A 15 16.54 14.91 0.24
N ILE A 16 15.62 14.47 -0.61
CA ILE A 16 14.51 13.63 -0.23
C ILE A 16 15.15 12.44 0.47
N ASP A 17 15.02 12.42 1.80
CA ASP A 17 15.59 11.36 2.61
C ASP A 17 15.13 10.06 1.94
N GLU A 18 16.11 9.20 1.64
CA GLU A 18 15.90 7.84 1.16
C GLU A 18 15.27 7.07 2.33
N ALA A 19 14.01 7.44 2.61
CA ALA A 19 13.25 7.11 3.80
C ALA A 19 13.03 5.61 3.72
N GLY A 20 13.77 4.90 4.56
CA GLY A 20 14.10 3.52 4.28
C GLY A 20 12.87 2.63 4.17
N PHE A 21 13.10 1.48 3.56
CA PHE A 21 12.32 0.26 3.81
C PHE A 21 12.43 -0.12 5.30
N GLU A 22 11.82 0.67 6.18
CA GLU A 22 11.40 0.28 7.51
C GLU A 22 10.05 -0.43 7.35
N GLY A 23 10.11 -1.71 6.98
CA GLY A 23 8.92 -2.55 6.80
C GLY A 23 7.99 -2.47 8.02
N LEU A 24 6.68 -2.55 7.76
CA LEU A 24 5.65 -2.08 8.68
C LEU A 24 5.83 -2.52 10.14
N ASP A 25 5.80 -1.55 11.06
CA ASP A 25 5.88 -1.83 12.49
C ASP A 25 4.69 -2.70 12.96
N SER A 26 5.01 -3.70 13.80
CA SER A 26 4.04 -4.63 14.40
C SER A 26 2.78 -3.96 14.96
N THR A 27 2.89 -2.76 15.54
CA THR A 27 1.77 -2.00 16.09
C THR A 27 0.71 -1.66 15.03
N ARG A 28 1.13 -1.43 13.78
CA ARG A 28 0.20 -1.15 12.66
C ARG A 28 -0.49 -2.42 12.19
N ILE A 29 0.25 -3.54 12.10
CA ILE A 29 -0.30 -4.84 11.74
C ILE A 29 -1.36 -5.25 12.78
N ASP A 30 -1.05 -5.13 14.07
CA ASP A 30 -2.01 -5.38 15.17
C ASP A 30 -3.26 -4.50 15.03
N THR A 31 -3.12 -3.21 14.70
CA THR A 31 -4.24 -2.28 14.51
C THR A 31 -5.16 -2.71 13.34
N VAL A 32 -4.59 -3.17 12.22
CA VAL A 32 -5.36 -3.68 11.07
C VAL A 32 -6.04 -5.00 11.43
N LEU A 33 -5.36 -5.89 12.15
CA LEU A 33 -5.92 -7.17 12.61
C LEU A 33 -7.08 -6.98 13.60
N ASP A 34 -6.97 -6.06 14.55
CA ASP A 34 -8.06 -5.70 15.48
C ASP A 34 -9.32 -5.24 14.71
N ALA A 35 -9.15 -4.42 13.66
CA ALA A 35 -10.25 -3.98 12.81
C ALA A 35 -10.86 -5.13 11.98
N VAL A 36 -10.03 -6.05 11.50
CA VAL A 36 -10.47 -7.27 10.80
C VAL A 36 -11.24 -8.21 11.73
N GLU A 37 -10.76 -8.43 12.97
CA GLU A 37 -11.45 -9.25 13.98
C GLU A 37 -12.78 -8.63 14.42
N ALA A 38 -12.88 -7.30 14.47
CA ALA A 38 -14.12 -6.57 14.71
C ALA A 38 -15.10 -6.61 13.52
N GLY A 39 -14.64 -6.99 12.32
CA GLY A 39 -15.42 -6.92 11.08
C GLY A 39 -15.68 -5.50 10.58
N ASP A 40 -14.87 -4.52 11.00
CA ASP A 40 -15.05 -3.11 10.66
C ASP A 40 -14.29 -2.77 9.37
N ALA A 41 -14.93 -3.03 8.23
CA ALA A 41 -14.38 -2.71 6.91
C ALA A 41 -14.01 -1.22 6.77
N ALA A 42 -14.73 -0.29 7.40
CA ALA A 42 -14.43 1.13 7.31
C ALA A 42 -13.14 1.49 8.07
N ALA A 43 -12.91 0.87 9.24
CA ALA A 43 -11.66 1.00 9.97
C ALA A 43 -10.48 0.35 9.24
N VAL A 44 -10.68 -0.81 8.61
CA VAL A 44 -9.67 -1.46 7.75
C VAL A 44 -9.28 -0.54 6.59
N VAL A 45 -10.25 -0.01 5.85
CA VAL A 45 -9.99 0.90 4.72
C VAL A 45 -9.26 2.16 5.19
N ALA A 46 -9.71 2.80 6.26
CA ALA A 46 -9.06 4.01 6.79
C ALA A 46 -7.62 3.75 7.32
N ALA A 47 -7.29 2.51 7.70
CA ALA A 47 -5.96 2.11 8.13
C ALA A 47 -5.02 1.77 6.96
N LEU A 48 -5.55 1.39 5.79
CA LEU A 48 -4.77 0.96 4.62
C LEU A 48 -4.71 2.03 3.51
N GLU A 49 -5.74 2.83 3.27
CA GLU A 49 -5.76 3.91 2.26
C GLU A 49 -4.51 4.83 2.29
N PRO A 50 -3.94 5.22 3.45
CA PRO A 50 -2.77 6.11 3.48
C PRO A 50 -1.42 5.42 3.19
N LEU A 51 -1.40 4.12 2.87
CA LEU A 51 -0.19 3.34 2.61
C LEU A 51 0.11 3.21 1.12
N HIS A 52 1.37 2.95 0.76
CA HIS A 52 1.71 2.57 -0.59
C HIS A 52 1.36 1.09 -0.86
N ALA A 53 1.26 0.72 -2.14
CA ALA A 53 1.01 -0.66 -2.56
C ALA A 53 2.00 -1.67 -1.93
N ALA A 54 3.30 -1.32 -1.90
CA ALA A 54 4.34 -2.15 -1.28
C ALA A 54 4.13 -2.34 0.24
N ASP A 55 3.74 -1.29 0.97
CA ASP A 55 3.44 -1.39 2.41
C ASP A 55 2.24 -2.33 2.65
N ILE A 56 1.20 -2.24 1.80
CA ILE A 56 0.01 -3.11 1.88
C ILE A 56 0.38 -4.56 1.52
N ALA A 57 1.26 -4.77 0.54
CA ALA A 57 1.80 -6.07 0.18
C ALA A 57 2.60 -6.70 1.33
N ASP A 58 3.53 -5.96 1.93
CA ASP A 58 4.29 -6.33 3.13
C ASP A 58 3.37 -6.73 4.29
N LEU A 59 2.26 -6.01 4.53
CA LEU A 59 1.28 -6.37 5.56
C LEU A 59 0.62 -7.71 5.23
N ILE A 60 0.15 -7.85 3.99
CA ILE A 60 -0.54 -9.04 3.49
C ILE A 60 0.38 -10.25 3.64
N GLU A 61 1.66 -10.16 3.29
CA GLU A 61 2.65 -11.24 3.42
C GLU A 61 2.90 -11.65 4.88
N GLN A 62 3.07 -10.68 5.79
CA GLN A 62 3.37 -10.94 7.19
C GLN A 62 2.23 -11.64 7.97
N ILE A 63 0.97 -11.45 7.55
CA ILE A 63 -0.18 -12.08 8.23
C ILE A 63 -0.43 -13.53 7.76
N SER A 64 -0.96 -14.36 8.66
CA SER A 64 -1.28 -15.75 8.32
C SER A 64 -2.37 -15.84 7.24
N GLY A 65 -2.39 -16.90 6.43
CA GLY A 65 -3.43 -17.10 5.41
C GLY A 65 -4.87 -17.07 5.95
N GLN A 66 -5.10 -17.36 7.23
CA GLN A 66 -6.42 -17.20 7.84
C GLN A 66 -6.78 -15.71 8.02
N GLN A 67 -5.84 -14.90 8.52
CA GLN A 67 -6.00 -13.45 8.65
C GLN A 67 -6.10 -12.79 7.27
N ARG A 68 -5.29 -13.22 6.29
CA ARG A 68 -5.34 -12.79 4.88
C ARG A 68 -6.75 -12.93 4.29
N ARG A 69 -7.38 -14.10 4.45
CA ARG A 69 -8.76 -14.35 3.99
C ARG A 69 -9.79 -13.46 4.70
N ALA A 70 -9.60 -13.19 6.00
CA ALA A 70 -10.49 -12.30 6.75
C ALA A 70 -10.33 -10.83 6.33
N LEU A 71 -9.11 -10.38 6.06
CA LEU A 71 -8.81 -9.05 5.52
C LEU A 71 -9.44 -8.88 4.12
N LEU A 72 -9.22 -9.82 3.21
CA LEU A 72 -9.78 -9.77 1.86
C LEU A 72 -11.32 -9.77 1.86
N ALA A 73 -11.96 -10.43 2.82
CA ALA A 73 -13.42 -10.37 2.97
C ALA A 73 -13.98 -8.97 3.32
N LEU A 74 -13.11 -8.03 3.75
CA LEU A 74 -13.45 -6.65 4.09
C LEU A 74 -12.84 -5.61 3.12
N TYR A 75 -11.76 -5.96 2.42
CA TYR A 75 -10.92 -5.03 1.64
C TYR A 75 -10.74 -5.42 0.16
N ALA A 76 -11.37 -6.50 -0.34
CA ALA A 76 -11.17 -6.97 -1.72
C ALA A 76 -11.41 -5.91 -2.82
N ASP A 77 -12.39 -5.03 -2.65
CA ASP A 77 -12.70 -3.96 -3.62
C ASP A 77 -11.64 -2.83 -3.66
N HIS A 78 -10.63 -2.90 -2.78
CA HIS A 78 -9.49 -1.99 -2.68
C HIS A 78 -8.14 -2.70 -2.94
N ILE A 79 -8.17 -3.94 -3.44
CA ILE A 79 -6.97 -4.59 -3.99
C ILE A 79 -6.88 -4.23 -5.47
N ASP A 80 -5.89 -3.41 -5.80
CA ASP A 80 -5.61 -2.93 -7.15
C ASP A 80 -4.45 -3.68 -7.82
N GLY A 81 -4.10 -3.23 -9.02
CA GLY A 81 -3.01 -3.79 -9.81
C GLY A 81 -1.63 -3.69 -9.14
N ASP A 82 -1.35 -2.54 -8.53
CA ASP A 82 -0.05 -2.23 -7.92
C ASP A 82 0.19 -3.11 -6.68
N ILE A 83 -0.82 -3.24 -5.81
CA ILE A 83 -0.75 -4.16 -4.65
C ILE A 83 -0.50 -5.58 -5.13
N LEU A 84 -1.18 -6.05 -6.19
CA LEU A 84 -0.92 -7.37 -6.74
C LEU A 84 0.48 -7.50 -7.36
N SER A 85 1.08 -6.42 -7.85
CA SER A 85 2.42 -6.42 -8.47
C SER A 85 3.56 -6.51 -7.47
N GLU A 86 3.38 -6.01 -6.24
CA GLU A 86 4.40 -6.06 -5.19
C GLU A 86 4.45 -7.42 -4.45
N LEU A 87 3.34 -8.17 -4.39
CA LEU A 87 3.25 -9.44 -3.64
C LEU A 87 4.16 -10.58 -4.17
N GLU A 88 4.83 -11.31 -3.28
CA GLU A 88 5.51 -12.59 -3.55
C GLU A 88 4.58 -13.58 -4.29
N GLU A 89 5.12 -14.31 -5.28
CA GLU A 89 4.37 -15.16 -6.22
C GLU A 89 3.32 -16.07 -5.54
N GLY A 90 3.73 -16.86 -4.53
CA GLY A 90 2.83 -17.80 -3.85
C GLY A 90 1.75 -17.12 -2.98
N VAL A 91 2.02 -15.89 -2.52
CA VAL A 91 1.02 -15.07 -1.81
C VAL A 91 0.06 -14.41 -2.81
N ARG A 92 0.59 -13.89 -3.93
CA ARG A 92 -0.17 -13.30 -5.03
C ARG A 92 -1.19 -14.29 -5.58
N GLU A 93 -0.81 -15.56 -5.74
CA GLU A 93 -1.72 -16.64 -6.09
C GLU A 93 -2.85 -16.83 -5.05
N GLU A 94 -2.54 -16.90 -3.74
CA GLU A 94 -3.57 -17.03 -2.68
C GLU A 94 -4.54 -15.83 -2.66
N VAL A 95 -4.06 -14.61 -2.93
CA VAL A 95 -4.89 -13.40 -3.04
C VAL A 95 -5.79 -13.48 -4.28
N ILE A 96 -5.23 -13.75 -5.47
CA ILE A 96 -5.98 -13.86 -6.73
C ILE A 96 -7.08 -14.93 -6.65
N GLU A 97 -6.81 -16.09 -6.03
CA GLU A 97 -7.82 -17.13 -5.81
C GLU A 97 -8.93 -16.73 -4.83
N SER A 98 -8.65 -15.77 -3.94
CA SER A 98 -9.57 -15.30 -2.90
C SER A 98 -10.41 -14.08 -3.32
N LEU A 99 -10.02 -13.35 -4.36
CA LEU A 99 -10.73 -12.14 -4.81
C LEU A 99 -12.06 -12.46 -5.53
N PRO A 100 -13.10 -11.61 -5.37
CA PRO A 100 -14.23 -11.58 -6.28
C PRO A 100 -13.77 -11.36 -7.73
N ARG A 101 -14.53 -11.93 -8.69
CA ARG A 101 -14.19 -11.82 -10.12
C ARG A 101 -14.18 -10.38 -10.60
N GLU A 102 -15.06 -9.58 -10.04
CA GLU A 102 -15.25 -8.17 -10.35
C GLU A 102 -14.04 -7.36 -9.90
N ALA A 103 -13.62 -7.50 -8.63
CA ALA A 103 -12.43 -6.84 -8.07
C ALA A 103 -11.15 -7.24 -8.82
N LEU A 104 -10.92 -8.54 -9.04
CA LEU A 104 -9.78 -9.02 -9.82
C LEU A 104 -9.77 -8.44 -11.25
N ALA A 105 -10.94 -8.26 -11.86
CA ALA A 105 -11.06 -7.68 -13.19
C ALA A 105 -10.86 -6.16 -13.23
N GLU A 106 -11.03 -5.42 -12.13
CA GLU A 106 -10.58 -4.03 -12.01
C GLU A 106 -9.05 -4.00 -11.83
N ALA A 107 -8.50 -4.72 -10.85
CA ALA A 107 -7.06 -4.76 -10.56
C ALA A 107 -6.18 -5.11 -11.79
N VAL A 108 -6.61 -6.05 -12.63
CA VAL A 108 -5.92 -6.39 -13.89
C VAL A 108 -5.99 -5.28 -14.94
N ARG A 109 -7.05 -4.47 -14.96
CA ARG A 109 -7.15 -3.30 -15.86
C ARG A 109 -6.26 -2.15 -15.42
N ASP A 110 -6.01 -2.01 -14.12
CA ASP A 110 -5.12 -0.98 -13.60
C ASP A 110 -3.67 -1.27 -14.04
N LEU A 111 -3.23 -2.54 -13.96
CA LEU A 111 -1.93 -3.01 -14.50
C LEU A 111 -1.74 -2.69 -15.98
N ASP A 112 -2.74 -2.99 -16.83
CA ASP A 112 -2.71 -2.69 -18.27
C ASP A 112 -2.62 -1.16 -18.57
N THR A 113 -2.84 -0.29 -17.56
CA THR A 113 -2.88 1.17 -17.71
C THR A 113 -1.55 1.86 -17.35
N ASP A 114 -0.69 1.24 -16.52
CA ASP A 114 0.64 1.80 -16.19
C ASP A 114 1.68 1.49 -17.28
N ASP A 115 1.63 0.29 -17.87
CA ASP A 115 2.52 -0.23 -18.92
C ASP A 115 2.39 0.50 -20.30
N VAL A 116 1.52 1.51 -20.42
CA VAL A 116 1.33 2.31 -21.65
C VAL A 116 1.99 3.70 -21.61
N VAL A 117 2.89 3.94 -20.65
CA VAL A 117 3.55 5.24 -20.44
C VAL A 117 5.08 5.19 -20.66
N ASP A 118 5.50 4.96 -21.91
CA ASP A 118 6.86 5.30 -22.43
C ASP A 118 6.87 5.46 -23.98
#